data_AF-A0A241V7C3-F1
#
_entry.id   AF-A0A241V7C3-F1
#
_cell.length_a   1.000
_cell.length_b   1.000
_cell.length_c   1.000
_cell.angle_alpha   90.00
_cell.angle_beta   90.00
_cell.angle_gamma   90.00
#
_symmetry.space_group_name_H-M   'P 1'
#
loop_
_entity.id
_entity.type
_entity.pdbx_description
1 polymer ?
#
loop_
_entity_poly.entity_id
_entity_poly.type
_entity_poly.pdbx_seq_one_letter_code
_entity_poly.pdbx_strand_id
1 'polypeptide(L)'
;MNLIEQLGGYEKAKEIVFDPLHPKMTHVSNDGRHWVNEEFSYIPEIQEQIPAMVRIEDIRKALLQYRRQHNIFENGDWVVYEITGTIGDFIDHIKLATGHPYCRVDFGLCDVGLILLKHIRHATDEEIAAGKRLEGNS
;
A
#
# COMPACT_ATOMS: atom_id res chain seq x y z
N MET A 1 11.95 -4.15 -14.74
CA MET A 1 11.95 -2.83 -14.09
C MET A 1 10.54 -2.55 -13.65
N ASN A 2 10.27 -2.63 -12.34
CA ASN A 2 8.94 -2.38 -11.76
C ASN A 2 8.60 -0.89 -11.92
N LEU A 3 7.30 -0.54 -12.02
CA LEU A 3 6.82 0.85 -12.04
C LEU A 3 7.46 1.67 -10.90
N ILE A 4 7.56 1.12 -9.70
CA ILE A 4 8.19 1.80 -8.55
C ILE A 4 9.68 2.13 -8.80
N GLU A 5 10.41 1.25 -9.47
CA GLU A 5 11.81 1.49 -9.84
C GLU A 5 11.92 2.55 -10.96
N GLN A 6 10.97 2.56 -11.90
CA GLN A 6 10.90 3.59 -12.95
C GLN A 6 10.65 4.98 -12.36
N LEU A 7 9.84 5.06 -11.29
CA LEU A 7 9.55 6.28 -10.55
C LEU A 7 10.70 6.75 -9.64
N GLY A 8 11.82 6.02 -9.62
CA GLY A 8 13.00 6.36 -8.84
C GLY A 8 12.95 5.89 -7.38
N GLY A 9 12.09 4.91 -7.08
CA GLY A 9 12.05 4.21 -5.79
C GLY A 9 10.75 4.42 -5.01
N TYR A 10 10.63 3.65 -3.92
CA TYR A 10 9.44 3.59 -3.07
C TYR A 10 9.04 4.95 -2.49
N GLU A 11 9.98 5.66 -1.87
CA GLU A 11 9.71 6.98 -1.25
C GLU A 11 9.23 8.01 -2.27
N LYS A 12 9.86 8.07 -3.45
CA LYS A 12 9.43 8.97 -4.52
C LYS A 12 8.03 8.63 -5.02
N ALA A 13 7.72 7.35 -5.20
CA ALA A 13 6.38 6.94 -5.60
C ALA A 13 5.32 7.31 -4.54
N LYS A 14 5.65 7.23 -3.24
CA LYS A 14 4.79 7.71 -2.15
C LYS A 14 4.58 9.21 -2.18
N GLU A 15 5.65 9.98 -2.32
CA GLU A 15 5.56 11.44 -2.43
C GLU A 15 4.56 11.81 -3.52
N ILE A 16 4.65 11.22 -4.71
CA ILE A 16 3.79 11.61 -5.81
C ILE A 16 2.32 11.19 -5.61
N VAL A 17 2.04 10.10 -4.89
CA VAL A 17 0.67 9.66 -4.57
C VAL A 17 0.04 10.48 -3.43
N PHE A 18 0.83 10.88 -2.44
CA PHE A 18 0.34 11.49 -1.20
C PHE A 18 0.68 12.99 -1.08
N ASP A 19 1.26 13.61 -2.10
CA ASP A 19 1.54 15.05 -2.11
C ASP A 19 0.22 15.84 -2.03
N PRO A 20 0.04 16.70 -1.01
CA PRO A 20 -1.16 17.51 -0.84
C PRO A 20 -1.41 18.54 -1.96
N LEU A 21 -0.44 18.81 -2.83
CA LEU A 21 -0.57 19.70 -3.99
C LEU A 21 -1.00 18.98 -5.27
N HIS A 22 -0.94 17.64 -5.29
CA HIS A 22 -1.28 16.81 -6.44
C HIS A 22 -2.74 16.90 -6.93
N PRO A 23 -3.76 17.22 -6.11
CA PRO A 23 -5.13 17.39 -6.59
C PRO A 23 -5.36 18.63 -7.47
N LYS A 24 -4.33 19.47 -7.71
CA LYS A 24 -4.50 20.76 -8.39
C LYS A 24 -3.68 20.92 -9.67
N MET A 25 -2.77 20.00 -9.99
CA MET A 25 -1.86 20.13 -11.12
C MET A 25 -1.57 18.80 -11.81
N THR A 26 -1.60 18.78 -13.15
CA THR A 26 -0.95 17.76 -13.97
C THR A 26 0.56 17.90 -13.81
N HIS A 27 1.19 17.01 -13.06
CA HIS A 27 2.65 16.96 -12.90
C HIS A 27 3.31 16.10 -13.98
N VAL A 28 4.53 16.50 -14.37
CA VAL A 28 5.41 15.76 -15.28
C VAL A 28 6.54 15.18 -14.44
N SER A 29 6.66 13.86 -14.37
CA SER A 29 7.82 13.23 -13.71
C SER A 29 9.09 13.46 -14.54
N ASN A 30 10.26 13.32 -13.90
CA ASN A 30 11.56 13.55 -14.54
C ASN A 30 11.86 12.59 -15.73
N ASP A 31 11.07 11.52 -15.89
CA ASP A 31 11.10 10.59 -17.02
C ASP A 31 10.12 10.96 -18.16
N GLY A 32 9.43 12.11 -18.06
CA GLY A 32 8.50 12.62 -19.07
C GLY A 32 7.09 12.03 -19.02
N ARG A 33 6.74 11.25 -17.99
CA ARG A 33 5.39 10.69 -17.85
C ARG A 33 4.45 11.68 -17.18
N HIS A 34 3.27 11.82 -17.75
CA HIS A 34 2.19 12.67 -17.23
C HIS A 34 1.25 11.84 -16.37
N TRP A 35 0.78 12.41 -15.27
CA TRP A 35 -0.09 11.74 -14.30
C TRP A 35 -1.42 12.50 -14.26
N VAL A 36 -2.52 11.77 -14.34
CA VAL A 36 -3.87 12.36 -14.32
C VAL A 36 -4.55 11.98 -13.04
N ASN A 37 -4.99 12.98 -12.29
CA ASN A 37 -6.02 12.80 -11.28
C ASN A 37 -7.34 12.58 -12.00
N GLU A 38 -8.03 11.48 -11.69
CA GLU A 38 -9.33 11.13 -12.28
C GLU A 38 -10.37 12.25 -12.13
N GLU A 39 -10.21 13.13 -11.13
CA GLU A 39 -11.04 14.33 -10.93
C GLU A 39 -11.01 15.31 -12.12
N PHE A 40 -9.98 15.32 -12.97
CA PHE A 40 -9.89 16.17 -14.18
C PHE A 40 -10.08 15.39 -15.49
N SER A 41 -10.49 14.13 -15.41
CA SER A 41 -10.68 13.25 -16.59
C SER A 41 -11.77 13.72 -17.56
N TYR A 42 -12.57 14.72 -17.20
CA TYR A 42 -13.64 15.29 -18.02
C TYR A 42 -13.15 16.31 -19.06
N ILE A 43 -11.89 16.76 -18.99
CA ILE A 43 -11.32 17.72 -19.94
C ILE A 43 -10.96 16.99 -21.26
N PRO A 44 -11.54 17.37 -22.41
CA PRO A 44 -11.36 16.66 -23.69
C PRO A 44 -9.89 16.53 -24.13
N GLU A 45 -9.09 17.57 -23.91
CA GLU A 45 -7.67 17.60 -24.25
C GLU A 45 -6.83 16.63 -23.40
N ILE A 46 -7.29 16.35 -22.18
CA ILE A 46 -6.68 15.35 -21.30
C ILE A 46 -7.12 13.96 -21.75
N GLN A 47 -8.38 13.77 -22.18
CA GLN A 47 -8.90 12.46 -22.61
C GLN A 47 -8.11 11.81 -23.75
N GLU A 48 -7.61 12.59 -24.70
CA GLU A 48 -6.75 12.06 -25.77
C GLU A 48 -5.35 11.63 -25.28
N GLN A 49 -4.86 12.22 -24.18
CA GLN A 49 -3.56 11.93 -23.60
C GLN A 49 -3.60 10.88 -22.47
N ILE A 50 -4.78 10.62 -21.89
CA ILE A 50 -5.03 9.62 -20.84
C ILE A 50 -4.40 8.25 -21.15
N PRO A 51 -4.45 7.70 -22.39
CA PRO A 51 -3.85 6.40 -22.68
C PRO A 51 -2.33 6.36 -22.52
N ALA A 52 -1.65 7.50 -22.63
CA ALA A 52 -0.21 7.63 -22.46
C ALA A 52 0.20 8.04 -21.03
N MET A 53 -0.77 8.34 -20.16
CA MET A 53 -0.57 8.79 -18.79
C MET A 53 -0.62 7.62 -17.80
N VAL A 54 0.16 7.72 -16.72
CA VAL A 54 0.09 6.75 -15.61
C VAL A 54 -0.99 7.22 -14.64
N ARG A 55 -1.94 6.35 -14.31
CA ARG A 55 -2.99 6.68 -13.33
C ARG A 55 -2.40 6.60 -11.92
N ILE A 56 -2.79 7.53 -11.06
CA ILE A 56 -2.41 7.50 -9.63
C ILE A 56 -2.84 6.16 -9.00
N GLU A 57 -3.98 5.61 -9.43
CA GLU A 57 -4.47 4.32 -8.96
C GLU A 57 -3.54 3.15 -9.32
N ASP A 58 -2.93 3.16 -10.50
CA ASP A 58 -1.95 2.14 -10.90
C ASP A 58 -0.69 2.21 -10.03
N ILE A 59 -0.34 3.42 -9.59
CA ILE A 59 0.82 3.66 -8.73
C ILE A 59 0.51 3.25 -7.29
N ARG A 60 -0.70 3.50 -6.80
CA ARG A 60 -1.20 2.96 -5.51
C ARG A 60 -1.16 1.44 -5.50
N LYS A 61 -1.63 0.79 -6.57
CA LYS A 61 -1.54 -0.67 -6.71
C LYS A 61 -0.10 -1.17 -6.76
N ALA A 62 0.76 -0.51 -7.51
CA ALA A 62 2.18 -0.86 -7.57
C ALA A 62 2.88 -0.67 -6.21
N LEU A 63 2.55 0.38 -5.46
CA LEU A 63 3.04 0.61 -4.10
C LEU A 63 2.58 -0.51 -3.15
N LEU A 64 1.30 -0.89 -3.20
CA LEU A 64 0.79 -2.01 -2.40
C LEU A 64 1.51 -3.32 -2.74
N GLN A 65 1.69 -3.63 -4.02
CA GLN A 65 2.42 -4.83 -4.44
C GLN A 65 3.88 -4.81 -4.00
N TYR A 66 4.54 -3.65 -4.10
CA TYR A 66 5.91 -3.47 -3.63
C TYR A 66 6.01 -3.70 -2.12
N ARG A 67 5.10 -3.13 -1.33
CA ARG A 67 5.03 -3.36 0.12
C ARG A 67 4.86 -4.83 0.47
N ARG A 68 3.95 -5.52 -0.22
CA ARG A 68 3.71 -6.96 -0.07
C ARG A 68 4.95 -7.79 -0.37
N GLN A 69 5.68 -7.48 -1.45
CA GLN A 69 6.88 -8.21 -1.85
C GLN A 69 8.08 -7.98 -0.92
N HIS A 70 8.20 -6.77 -0.36
CA HIS A 70 9.33 -6.37 0.47
C HIS A 70 9.05 -6.46 1.98
N ASN A 71 7.89 -6.97 2.39
CA ASN A 71 7.44 -7.02 3.80
C ASN A 71 7.54 -5.65 4.50
N ILE A 72 7.17 -4.61 3.78
CA ILE A 72 7.03 -3.25 4.31
C ILE A 72 5.60 -3.11 4.80
N PHE A 73 5.41 -2.69 6.05
CA PHE A 73 4.09 -2.52 6.67
C PHE A 73 3.90 -1.06 7.05
N GLU A 74 2.75 -0.50 6.72
CA GLU A 74 2.36 0.86 7.09
C GLU A 74 1.02 0.86 7.83
N ASN A 75 0.75 1.95 8.55
CA ASN A 75 -0.50 2.12 9.29
C ASN A 75 -1.71 1.96 8.35
N GLY A 76 -2.70 1.16 8.75
CA GLY A 76 -3.87 0.87 7.92
C GLY A 76 -3.73 -0.38 7.05
N ASP A 77 -2.56 -1.03 7.03
CA ASP A 77 -2.38 -2.28 6.27
C ASP A 77 -3.05 -3.45 6.98
N TRP A 78 -3.92 -4.14 6.25
CA TRP A 78 -4.51 -5.39 6.72
C TRP A 78 -3.47 -6.52 6.72
N VAL A 79 -3.25 -7.11 7.88
CA VAL A 79 -2.26 -8.16 8.09
C VAL A 79 -2.89 -9.41 8.67
N VAL A 80 -2.31 -10.56 8.34
CA VAL A 80 -2.67 -11.87 8.89
C VAL A 80 -1.61 -12.26 9.91
N TYR A 81 -2.03 -12.56 11.13
CA TYR A 81 -1.18 -13.20 12.12
C TYR A 81 -1.13 -14.70 11.84
N GLU A 82 0.02 -15.20 11.42
CA GLU A 82 0.15 -16.55 10.87
C GLU A 82 -0.11 -17.67 11.89
N ILE A 83 0.15 -17.41 13.18
CA ILE A 83 0.00 -18.38 14.25
C ILE A 83 -1.48 -18.72 14.50
N THR A 84 -2.34 -17.69 14.57
CA THR A 84 -3.77 -17.87 14.87
C THR A 84 -4.64 -17.77 13.63
N GLY A 85 -4.10 -17.26 12.52
CA GLY A 85 -4.85 -16.92 11.32
C GLY A 85 -5.76 -15.70 11.47
N THR A 86 -5.63 -14.93 12.55
CA THR A 86 -6.45 -13.72 12.76
C THR A 86 -6.03 -12.61 11.81
N ILE A 87 -7.00 -11.87 11.29
CA ILE A 87 -6.77 -10.70 10.45
C ILE A 87 -6.96 -9.45 11.31
N GLY A 88 -6.07 -8.49 11.18
CA GLY A 88 -6.17 -7.20 11.86
C GLY A 88 -5.52 -6.06 11.08
N ASP A 89 -5.70 -4.85 11.60
CA ASP A 89 -5.12 -3.62 11.07
C ASP A 89 -3.75 -3.36 11.69
N PHE A 90 -2.72 -3.21 10.87
CA PHE A 90 -1.39 -2.84 11.31
C PHE A 90 -1.37 -1.39 11.80
N ILE A 91 -0.95 -1.19 13.05
CA ILE A 91 -0.89 0.15 13.65
C ILE A 91 0.50 0.74 13.46
N ASP A 92 1.53 0.13 14.06
CA ASP A 92 2.90 0.63 14.03
C ASP A 92 3.94 -0.41 14.45
N HIS A 93 5.21 -0.04 14.24
CA HIS A 93 6.36 -0.79 14.72
C HIS A 93 6.71 -0.41 16.17
N ILE A 94 6.97 -1.42 17.00
CA ILE A 94 7.45 -1.28 18.37
C ILE A 94 8.87 -1.83 18.48
N LYS A 95 9.78 -1.03 19.02
CA LYS A 95 11.12 -1.47 19.42
C LYS A 95 11.14 -1.67 20.93
N LEU A 96 11.34 -2.91 21.37
CA LEU A 96 11.54 -3.24 22.77
C LEU A 96 13.03 -3.30 23.11
N ALA A 97 13.36 -3.13 24.39
CA ALA A 97 14.72 -3.25 24.90
C ALA A 97 15.35 -4.63 24.63
N THR A 98 14.53 -5.66 24.36
CA THR A 98 14.95 -7.02 24.00
C THR A 98 15.52 -7.15 22.59
N GLY A 99 15.46 -6.08 21.76
CA GLY A 99 16.08 -6.04 20.44
C GLY A 99 15.31 -6.74 19.31
N HIS A 100 14.22 -7.45 19.64
CA HIS A 100 13.36 -8.05 18.62
C HIS A 100 12.36 -7.03 18.05
N PRO A 101 12.09 -7.05 16.74
CA PRO A 101 11.09 -6.17 16.13
C PRO A 101 9.67 -6.67 16.45
N TYR A 102 8.89 -5.81 17.10
CA TYR A 102 7.47 -6.03 17.35
C TYR A 102 6.62 -5.06 16.54
N CYS A 103 5.33 -5.35 16.47
CA CYS A 103 4.31 -4.50 15.88
C CYS A 103 3.04 -4.55 16.72
N ARG A 104 2.23 -3.50 16.64
CA ARG A 104 0.86 -3.50 17.15
C ARG A 104 -0.10 -3.76 16.01
N VAL A 105 -1.03 -4.68 16.24
CA VAL A 105 -2.10 -5.02 15.29
C VAL A 105 -3.43 -4.96 16.03
N ASP A 106 -4.39 -4.24 15.48
CA ASP A 106 -5.77 -4.19 15.98
C ASP A 106 -6.58 -5.33 15.34
N PHE A 107 -7.04 -6.29 16.15
CA PHE A 107 -7.87 -7.40 15.67
C PHE A 107 -9.38 -7.10 15.75
N GLY A 108 -9.75 -5.88 16.12
CA GLY A 108 -11.12 -5.48 16.42
C GLY A 108 -11.53 -5.80 17.86
N LEU A 109 -12.74 -5.36 18.23
CA LEU A 109 -13.35 -5.60 19.55
C LEU A 109 -12.51 -5.11 20.76
N CYS A 110 -11.71 -4.06 20.55
CA CYS A 110 -10.79 -3.44 21.53
C CYS A 110 -9.51 -4.24 21.83
N ASP A 111 -9.17 -5.26 21.04
CA ASP A 111 -7.97 -6.07 21.23
C ASP A 111 -6.82 -5.60 20.31
N VAL A 112 -5.90 -4.81 20.88
CA VAL A 112 -4.61 -4.51 20.25
C VAL A 112 -3.57 -5.53 20.69
N GLY A 113 -3.14 -6.39 19.78
CA GLY A 113 -2.11 -7.38 20.02
C GLY A 113 -0.71 -6.83 19.78
N LEU A 114 0.22 -7.11 20.70
CA LEU A 114 1.66 -6.93 20.48
C LEU A 114 2.24 -8.21 19.88
N ILE A 115 2.66 -8.14 18.62
CA ILE A 115 3.06 -9.32 17.84
C ILE A 115 4.48 -9.16 17.30
N LEU A 116 5.22 -10.27 17.26
CA LEU A 116 6.52 -10.32 16.60
C LEU A 116 6.35 -10.11 15.09
N LEU A 117 7.10 -9.17 14.52
CA LEU A 117 6.99 -8.81 13.11
C LEU A 117 7.16 -10.02 12.16
N LYS A 118 7.94 -11.04 12.57
CA LYS A 118 8.18 -12.26 11.79
C LYS A 118 6.96 -13.19 11.65
N HIS A 119 5.88 -12.95 12.38
CA HIS A 119 4.67 -13.79 12.36
C HIS A 119 3.49 -13.11 11.67
N ILE A 120 3.71 -11.95 11.04
CA ILE A 120 2.69 -11.28 10.26
C ILE A 120 3.06 -11.28 8.79
N ARG A 121 2.03 -11.33 7.95
CA ARG A 121 2.12 -11.10 6.51
C ARG A 121 1.00 -10.17 6.08
N HIS A 122 1.15 -9.56 4.91
CA HIS A 122 0.03 -8.86 4.28
C HIS A 122 -1.14 -9.80 4.00
N ALA A 123 -2.36 -9.33 4.25
CA ALA A 123 -3.58 -10.00 3.84
C ALA A 123 -3.75 -9.90 2.31
N THR A 124 -4.27 -10.96 1.69
CA THR A 124 -4.62 -10.91 0.25
C THR A 124 -5.91 -10.14 0.03
N ASP A 125 -6.16 -9.69 -1.20
CA ASP A 125 -7.37 -8.94 -1.54
C ASP A 125 -8.63 -9.80 -1.28
N GLU A 126 -8.53 -11.12 -1.49
CA GLU A 126 -9.60 -12.07 -1.23
C GLU A 126 -9.86 -12.25 0.28
N GLU A 127 -8.80 -12.29 1.10
CA GLU A 127 -8.92 -12.38 2.57
C GLU A 127 -9.55 -11.12 3.17
N ILE A 128 -9.16 -9.94 2.66
CA ILE A 128 -9.72 -8.65 3.05
C ILE A 128 -11.21 -8.60 2.66
N ALA A 129 -11.55 -8.97 1.42
CA ALA A 129 -12.93 -8.99 0.96
C ALA A 129 -13.81 -9.99 1.74
N ALA A 130 -13.24 -11.11 2.18
CA ALA A 130 -13.94 -12.11 2.99
C ALA A 130 -14.03 -11.73 4.48
N GLY A 131 -13.23 -10.76 4.95
CA GLY A 131 -13.12 -10.40 6.36
C GLY A 131 -12.57 -11.52 7.25
N LYS A 132 -11.95 -12.54 6.65
CA LYS A 132 -11.41 -13.72 7.34
C LYS A 132 -10.30 -14.37 6.51
N ARG A 133 -9.40 -15.10 7.19
CA ARG A 133 -8.39 -15.90 6.50
C ARG A 133 -9.08 -16.94 5.64
N LEU A 134 -8.70 -17.01 4.37
CA LEU A 134 -9.13 -18.07 3.48
C LEU A 134 -8.20 -19.24 3.71
N GLU A 135 -8.71 -20.31 4.31
CA GLU A 135 -8.02 -21.59 4.31
C GLU A 135 -7.91 -22.03 2.85
N GLY A 136 -6.69 -21.98 2.31
CA GLY A 136 -6.43 -22.59 1.02
C GLY A 136 -6.77 -24.07 1.15
N ASN A 137 -7.83 -24.52 0.46
CA ASN A 137 -8.02 -25.95 0.23
C ASN A 137 -6.71 -26.48 -0.35
N SER A 138 -6.03 -27.29 0.45
CA SER A 138 -4.77 -27.95 0.11
C SER A 138 -4.97 -28.95 -1.02
#